data_AF-A0A946Z0P8-F1
#
_entry.id   AF-A0A946Z0P8-F1
#
_cell.length_a   1.000
_cell.length_b   1.000
_cell.length_c   1.000
_cell.angle_alpha   90.00
_cell.angle_beta   90.00
_cell.angle_gamma   90.00
#
_symmetry.space_group_name_H-M   'P 1'
#
loop_
_entity.id
_entity.type
_entity.pdbx_description
1 polymer ?
#
loop_
_entity_poly.entity_id
_entity_poly.type
_entity_poly.pdbx_seq_one_letter_code
_entity_poly.pdbx_strand_id
1 'polypeptide(L)'
;MTTRLSLLLAGLVLIAAACNSSAEPAEPRLAIIDSTGNIALIDPATEDRTRVTTNAASDLSYFQPVWSPTGDRFVYSEATPDGSQLVFVDGNGEFERRIETPVASFFHQWNPQGDRVAFLGNGSTGLEFHVADVDAETTTKLGEGSPFYFDWAPDGERVIAQVGRQAITIRDMDGNVETLDAPPGEMQAPQW
;
A
#
# COMPACT_ATOMS: atom_id res chain seq x y z
N MET A 1 13.84 0.72 82.33
CA MET A 1 13.88 -0.41 81.36
C MET A 1 12.44 -0.64 80.94
N THR A 2 11.95 -0.18 79.80
CA THR A 2 12.36 -0.50 78.42
C THR A 2 12.01 0.65 77.47
N THR A 3 12.99 1.16 76.73
CA THR A 3 12.82 2.14 75.65
C THR A 3 12.31 1.40 74.40
N ARG A 4 11.14 1.79 73.84
CA ARG A 4 10.68 1.29 72.54
C ARG A 4 11.04 2.30 71.46
N LEU A 5 11.82 1.83 70.49
CA LEU A 5 12.25 2.53 69.29
C LEU A 5 11.13 2.44 68.25
N SER A 6 10.52 3.56 67.87
CA SER A 6 9.53 3.64 66.80
C SER A 6 10.24 3.91 65.48
N LEU A 7 10.27 2.92 64.58
CA LEU A 7 10.73 3.10 63.20
C LEU A 7 9.64 3.78 62.36
N LEU A 8 10.02 4.86 61.67
CA LEU A 8 9.29 5.46 60.56
C LEU A 8 9.40 4.56 59.32
N LEU A 9 8.27 4.26 58.67
CA LEU A 9 8.24 3.75 57.30
C LEU A 9 7.63 4.85 56.42
N ALA A 10 8.47 5.49 55.60
CA ALA A 10 8.03 6.42 54.57
C ALA A 10 7.40 5.63 53.42
N GLY A 11 6.12 5.90 53.12
CA GLY A 11 5.42 5.30 52.00
C GLY A 11 5.94 5.84 50.68
N LEU A 12 6.57 4.98 49.89
CA LEU A 12 6.94 5.25 48.50
C LEU A 12 5.68 5.10 47.64
N VAL A 13 5.16 6.21 47.11
CA VAL A 13 4.10 6.18 46.09
C VAL A 13 4.77 5.94 44.74
N LEU A 14 4.70 4.72 44.21
CA LEU A 14 4.99 4.45 42.81
C LEU A 14 3.81 4.93 41.96
N ILE A 15 4.01 6.00 41.20
CA ILE A 15 3.14 6.33 40.08
C ILE A 15 3.54 5.40 38.94
N ALA A 16 2.74 4.35 38.71
CA ALA A 16 2.87 3.54 37.51
C ALA A 16 2.54 4.43 36.30
N ALA A 17 3.54 4.70 35.46
CA ALA A 17 3.31 5.26 34.14
C ALA A 17 2.42 4.28 33.38
N ALA A 18 1.35 4.81 32.77
CA ALA A 18 0.44 4.04 31.94
C ALA A 18 1.24 3.28 30.88
N CYS A 19 1.09 1.96 30.85
CA CYS A 19 1.67 1.11 29.81
C CYS A 19 1.18 1.63 28.45
N ASN A 20 2.13 1.99 27.59
CA ASN A 20 1.89 1.94 26.14
C ASN A 20 1.37 0.53 25.84
N SER A 21 0.15 0.41 25.31
CA SER A 21 -0.27 -0.82 24.68
C SER A 21 0.62 -1.00 23.44
N SER A 22 1.66 -1.82 23.56
CA SER A 22 2.28 -2.41 22.39
C SER A 22 1.18 -3.22 21.73
N ALA A 23 0.59 -2.70 20.65
CA ALA A 23 -0.21 -3.52 19.76
C ALA A 23 0.66 -4.73 19.41
N GLU A 24 0.14 -5.94 19.64
CA GLU A 24 0.85 -7.12 19.17
C GLU A 24 1.06 -6.96 17.67
N PRO A 25 2.27 -7.28 17.15
CA PRO A 25 2.50 -7.20 15.71
C PRO A 25 1.41 -8.01 15.02
N ALA A 26 0.78 -7.41 14.00
CA ALA A 26 -0.24 -8.08 13.22
C ALA A 26 0.31 -9.45 12.80
N GLU A 27 -0.43 -10.52 13.14
CA GLU A 27 0.00 -11.87 12.78
C GLU A 27 0.30 -11.95 11.28
N PRO A 28 1.37 -12.65 10.87
CA PRO A 28 1.75 -12.69 9.47
C PRO A 28 0.58 -13.22 8.63
N ARG A 29 0.12 -12.44 7.65
CA ARG A 29 -0.98 -12.81 6.76
C ARG A 29 -0.56 -12.68 5.31
N LEU A 30 -0.87 -13.69 4.52
CA LEU A 30 -0.78 -13.66 3.07
C LEU A 30 -2.12 -13.22 2.50
N ALA A 31 -2.14 -12.18 1.65
CA ALA A 31 -3.30 -11.88 0.83
C ALA A 31 -3.15 -12.63 -0.50
N ILE A 32 -4.10 -13.48 -0.83
CA ILE A 32 -4.09 -14.29 -2.05
C ILE A 32 -5.37 -14.12 -2.84
N ILE A 33 -5.30 -14.38 -4.15
CA ILE A 33 -6.46 -14.67 -4.98
C ILE A 33 -6.52 -16.20 -5.13
N ASP A 34 -7.59 -16.80 -4.62
CA ASP A 34 -7.75 -18.25 -4.60
C ASP A 34 -8.20 -18.81 -5.97
N SER A 35 -8.36 -20.13 -6.06
CA SER A 35 -8.79 -20.80 -7.29
C SER A 35 -10.21 -20.43 -7.75
N THR A 36 -11.00 -19.76 -6.92
CA THR A 36 -12.32 -19.23 -7.25
C THR A 36 -12.27 -17.78 -7.72
N GLY A 37 -11.08 -17.18 -7.74
CA GLY A 37 -10.88 -15.77 -8.09
C GLY A 37 -11.18 -14.81 -6.94
N ASN A 38 -11.53 -15.31 -5.75
CA ASN A 38 -11.81 -14.47 -4.58
C ASN A 38 -10.55 -14.19 -3.78
N ILE A 39 -10.56 -13.08 -3.04
CA ILE A 39 -9.48 -12.71 -2.15
C ILE A 39 -9.69 -13.37 -0.79
N ALA A 40 -8.62 -13.94 -0.25
CA ALA A 40 -8.56 -14.47 1.10
C ALA A 40 -7.26 -14.07 1.80
N LEU A 41 -7.34 -13.90 3.12
CA LEU A 41 -6.18 -13.84 3.99
C LEU A 41 -5.87 -15.24 4.51
N ILE A 42 -4.60 -15.61 4.52
CA ILE A 42 -4.11 -16.89 5.04
C ILE A 42 -3.03 -16.63 6.08
N ASP A 43 -3.17 -17.22 7.26
CA ASP A 43 -2.06 -17.39 8.18
C ASP A 43 -1.15 -18.52 7.66
N PRO A 44 0.11 -18.24 7.30
CA PRO A 44 1.01 -19.24 6.73
C PRO A 44 1.47 -20.29 7.74
N ALA A 45 1.30 -20.08 9.05
CA ALA A 45 1.67 -21.02 10.09
C ALA A 45 0.54 -22.02 10.42
N THR A 46 -0.71 -21.55 10.45
CA THR A 46 -1.87 -22.37 10.81
C THR A 46 -2.68 -22.85 9.60
N GLU A 47 -2.49 -22.21 8.45
CA GLU A 47 -3.33 -22.32 7.25
C GLU A 47 -4.77 -21.83 7.44
N ASP A 48 -5.06 -21.15 8.56
CA ASP A 48 -6.38 -20.55 8.81
C ASP A 48 -6.68 -19.48 7.77
N ARG A 49 -7.95 -19.45 7.32
CA ARG A 49 -8.38 -18.61 6.21
C ARG A 49 -9.50 -17.65 6.60
N THR A 50 -9.31 -16.39 6.29
CA THR A 50 -10.35 -15.34 6.35
C THR A 50 -10.74 -14.96 4.93
N ARG A 51 -12.03 -15.05 4.61
CA ARG A 51 -12.54 -14.63 3.29
C ARG A 51 -12.69 -13.11 3.28
N VAL A 52 -12.10 -12.46 2.29
CA VAL A 52 -12.22 -11.01 2.06
C VAL A 52 -13.33 -10.75 1.05
N THR A 53 -13.37 -11.55 -0.03
CA THR A 53 -14.45 -11.53 -1.02
C THR A 53 -15.06 -12.92 -1.22
N THR A 54 -16.29 -12.95 -1.74
CA THR A 54 -17.06 -14.21 -1.94
C THR A 54 -17.85 -14.25 -3.24
N ASN A 55 -17.73 -13.23 -4.08
CA ASN A 55 -18.61 -12.95 -5.21
C ASN A 55 -17.85 -12.80 -6.54
N ALA A 56 -16.58 -13.20 -6.62
CA ALA A 56 -15.87 -13.26 -7.89
C ALA A 56 -16.70 -14.04 -8.93
N ALA A 57 -16.80 -13.47 -10.13
CA ALA A 57 -17.65 -13.96 -11.22
C ALA A 57 -17.03 -13.60 -12.58
N SER A 58 -17.65 -14.03 -13.67
CA SER A 58 -17.15 -13.75 -15.02
C SER A 58 -17.07 -12.25 -15.36
N ASP A 59 -17.91 -11.44 -14.72
CA ASP A 59 -18.04 -9.99 -14.88
C ASP A 59 -17.53 -9.21 -13.65
N LEU A 60 -16.89 -9.89 -12.70
CA LEU A 60 -16.32 -9.28 -11.51
C LEU A 60 -15.02 -10.00 -11.13
N SER A 61 -13.91 -9.34 -11.39
CA SER A 61 -12.57 -9.89 -11.15
C SER A 61 -11.77 -9.03 -10.17
N TYR A 62 -10.93 -9.69 -9.40
CA TYR A 62 -10.02 -9.07 -8.45
C TYR A 62 -8.57 -9.30 -8.85
N PHE A 63 -7.72 -8.29 -8.69
CA PHE A 63 -6.30 -8.37 -9.09
C PHE A 63 -5.35 -7.76 -8.07
N GLN A 64 -4.16 -8.35 -8.01
CA GLN A 64 -2.96 -7.79 -7.40
C GLN A 64 -3.17 -7.15 -6.01
N PRO A 65 -3.54 -7.94 -4.99
CA PRO A 65 -3.53 -7.45 -3.62
C PRO A 65 -2.11 -7.04 -3.20
N VAL A 66 -1.95 -5.84 -2.65
CA VAL A 66 -0.68 -5.33 -2.11
C VAL A 66 -0.86 -4.72 -0.73
N TRP A 67 -0.06 -5.19 0.22
CA TRP A 67 -0.03 -4.69 1.59
C TRP A 67 0.61 -3.31 1.67
N SER A 68 0.06 -2.46 2.53
CA SER A 68 0.69 -1.21 2.97
C SER A 68 2.02 -1.50 3.69
N PRO A 69 2.96 -0.53 3.75
CA PRO A 69 4.24 -0.71 4.42
C PRO A 69 4.11 -1.05 5.91
N THR A 70 3.05 -0.56 6.55
CA THR A 70 2.72 -0.80 7.96
C THR A 70 2.00 -2.14 8.19
N GLY A 71 1.47 -2.76 7.14
CA GLY A 71 0.76 -4.04 7.21
C GLY A 71 -0.61 -3.98 7.89
N ASP A 72 -1.11 -2.77 8.20
CA ASP A 72 -2.42 -2.53 8.80
C ASP A 72 -3.55 -2.53 7.77
N ARG A 73 -3.22 -2.34 6.49
CA ARG A 73 -4.15 -2.25 5.36
C ARG A 73 -3.56 -2.91 4.11
N PHE A 74 -4.42 -3.32 3.18
CA PHE A 74 -4.00 -3.67 1.82
C PHE A 74 -5.01 -3.14 0.78
N VAL A 75 -4.58 -3.10 -0.48
CA VAL A 75 -5.39 -2.65 -1.61
C VAL A 75 -5.40 -3.72 -2.70
N TYR A 76 -6.49 -3.82 -3.44
CA TYR A 76 -6.59 -4.66 -4.65
C TYR A 76 -7.40 -3.94 -5.74
N SER A 77 -7.24 -4.36 -6.99
CA SER A 77 -8.15 -3.91 -8.07
C SER A 77 -9.42 -4.72 -8.07
N GLU A 78 -10.55 -4.05 -8.22
CA GLU A 78 -11.81 -4.63 -8.64
C GLU A 78 -12.10 -4.15 -10.06
N ALA A 79 -12.48 -5.06 -10.96
CA ALA A 79 -12.81 -4.73 -12.34
C ALA A 79 -14.10 -5.42 -12.79
N THR A 80 -14.94 -4.64 -13.46
CA THR A 80 -16.18 -5.06 -14.12
C THR A 80 -16.15 -4.63 -15.58
N PRO A 81 -17.12 -5.05 -16.42
CA PRO A 81 -17.28 -4.50 -17.77
C PRO A 81 -17.49 -2.98 -17.80
N ASP A 82 -17.99 -2.41 -16.69
CA ASP A 82 -18.38 -1.00 -16.61
C ASP A 82 -17.27 -0.09 -16.06
N GLY A 83 -16.22 -0.66 -15.45
CA GLY A 83 -15.14 0.13 -14.87
C GLY A 83 -14.15 -0.66 -14.02
N SER A 84 -13.19 0.06 -13.43
CA SER A 84 -12.22 -0.51 -12.50
C SER A 84 -11.95 0.46 -11.36
N GLN A 85 -11.66 -0.09 -10.19
CA GLN A 85 -11.44 0.67 -8.97
C GLN A 85 -10.40 0.00 -8.08
N LEU A 86 -9.72 0.80 -7.27
CA LEU A 86 -8.93 0.32 -6.15
C LEU A 86 -9.85 0.14 -4.94
N VAL A 87 -9.78 -1.02 -4.29
CA VAL A 87 -10.52 -1.31 -3.07
C VAL A 87 -9.53 -1.44 -1.93
N PHE A 88 -9.73 -0.62 -0.91
CA PHE A 88 -8.93 -0.58 0.31
C PHE A 88 -9.65 -1.35 1.41
N VAL A 89 -8.87 -2.15 2.11
CA VAL A 89 -9.34 -3.03 3.17
C VAL A 89 -8.34 -3.01 4.33
N ASP A 90 -8.88 -3.18 5.53
CA ASP A 90 -8.07 -3.29 6.74
C ASP A 90 -7.30 -4.63 6.76
N GLY A 91 -6.38 -4.77 7.71
CA GLY A 91 -5.56 -5.98 7.83
C GLY A 91 -6.36 -7.23 8.23
N ASN A 92 -7.62 -7.09 8.64
CA ASN A 92 -8.55 -8.18 8.91
C ASN A 92 -9.40 -8.56 7.69
N GLY A 93 -9.29 -7.81 6.59
CA GLY A 93 -10.06 -8.02 5.38
C GLY A 93 -11.41 -7.32 5.38
N GLU A 94 -11.64 -6.39 6.30
CA GLU A 94 -12.84 -5.56 6.32
C GLU A 94 -12.73 -4.41 5.31
N PHE A 95 -13.84 -4.10 4.66
CA PHE A 95 -13.94 -3.04 3.68
C PHE A 95 -13.75 -1.65 4.31
N GLU A 96 -12.85 -0.84 3.75
CA GLU A 96 -12.67 0.57 4.14
C GLU A 96 -13.25 1.52 3.10
N ARG A 97 -12.77 1.48 1.86
CA ARG A 97 -13.16 2.42 0.79
C ARG A 97 -12.86 1.92 -0.61
N ARG A 98 -13.41 2.63 -1.61
CA ARG A 98 -13.13 2.42 -3.04
C ARG A 98 -12.72 3.74 -3.68
N ILE A 99 -11.75 3.70 -4.59
CA ILE A 99 -11.34 4.82 -5.42
C ILE A 99 -11.44 4.39 -6.87
N GLU A 100 -12.27 5.06 -7.65
CA GLU A 100 -12.41 4.81 -9.09
C GLU A 100 -11.08 5.05 -9.82
N THR A 101 -10.77 4.17 -10.77
CA THR A 101 -9.55 4.29 -11.59
C THR A 101 -9.92 4.64 -13.03
N PRO A 102 -9.19 5.58 -13.67
CA PRO A 102 -9.46 5.97 -15.06
C PRO A 102 -9.05 4.89 -16.07
N VAL A 103 -8.25 3.91 -15.64
CA VAL A 103 -7.77 2.77 -16.43
C VAL A 103 -7.75 1.53 -15.56
N ALA A 104 -8.01 0.35 -16.14
CA ALA A 104 -7.90 -0.91 -15.43
C ALA A 104 -6.46 -1.11 -14.93
N SER A 105 -6.28 -1.05 -13.61
CA SER A 105 -4.97 -1.12 -12.97
C SER A 105 -4.48 -2.57 -12.84
N PHE A 106 -3.18 -2.79 -13.02
CA PHE A 106 -2.58 -4.13 -12.97
C PHE A 106 -1.20 -4.17 -12.30
N PHE A 107 -0.64 -3.03 -11.89
CA PHE A 107 0.60 -2.96 -11.13
C PHE A 107 0.54 -1.85 -10.07
N HIS A 108 0.35 -2.19 -8.80
CA HIS A 108 0.28 -1.29 -7.64
C HIS A 108 1.57 -1.25 -6.82
N GLN A 109 1.88 -0.09 -6.23
CA GLN A 109 2.83 0.07 -5.13
C GLN A 109 2.37 1.15 -4.17
N TRP A 110 2.37 0.85 -2.86
CA TRP A 110 2.22 1.86 -1.83
C TRP A 110 3.45 2.76 -1.77
N ASN A 111 3.25 4.04 -1.46
CA ASN A 111 4.38 4.87 -1.05
C ASN A 111 4.84 4.47 0.37
N PRO A 112 6.05 4.88 0.81
CA PRO A 112 6.61 4.47 2.11
C PRO A 112 5.77 4.91 3.32
N GLN A 113 5.00 5.99 3.19
CA GLN A 113 4.17 6.57 4.24
C GLN A 113 2.81 5.88 4.37
N GLY A 114 2.39 5.11 3.35
CA GLY A 114 1.13 4.36 3.37
C GLY A 114 -0.12 5.21 3.17
N ASP A 115 0.01 6.43 2.62
CA ASP A 115 -1.09 7.36 2.34
C ASP A 115 -1.37 7.50 0.82
N ARG A 116 -0.53 6.90 -0.04
CA ARG A 116 -0.71 6.89 -1.50
C ARG A 116 -0.47 5.51 -2.11
N VAL A 117 -1.17 5.24 -3.21
CA VAL A 117 -0.96 4.04 -4.04
C VAL A 117 -0.69 4.47 -5.48
N ALA A 118 0.52 4.20 -5.96
CA ALA A 118 0.86 4.30 -7.37
C ALA A 118 0.34 3.08 -8.12
N PHE A 119 -0.09 3.29 -9.37
CA PHE A 119 -0.48 2.19 -10.24
C PHE A 119 -0.22 2.40 -11.72
N LEU A 120 -0.06 1.29 -12.45
CA LEU A 120 -0.06 1.25 -13.90
C LEU A 120 -1.36 0.66 -14.45
N GLY A 121 -1.83 1.23 -15.55
CA GLY A 121 -2.91 0.68 -16.37
C GLY A 121 -2.67 0.88 -17.86
N ASN A 122 -3.44 0.19 -18.70
CA ASN A 122 -3.32 0.31 -20.16
C ASN A 122 -4.07 1.56 -20.64
N GLY A 123 -3.33 2.53 -21.15
CA GLY A 123 -3.86 3.72 -21.83
C GLY A 123 -3.95 3.53 -23.35
N SER A 124 -4.34 4.60 -24.03
CA SER A 124 -4.50 4.60 -25.50
C SER A 124 -3.17 4.58 -26.27
N THR A 125 -2.09 5.11 -25.68
CA THR A 125 -0.77 5.29 -26.32
C THR A 125 0.35 4.46 -25.66
N GLY A 126 0.04 3.72 -24.59
CA GLY A 126 1.02 2.99 -23.78
C GLY A 126 0.49 2.73 -22.38
N LEU A 127 1.40 2.54 -21.42
CA LEU A 127 1.03 2.47 -20.01
C LEU A 127 0.79 3.86 -19.47
N GLU A 128 -0.24 4.02 -18.66
CA GLU A 128 -0.45 5.22 -17.85
C GLU A 128 -0.01 4.97 -16.43
N PHE A 129 0.65 5.97 -15.84
CA PHE A 129 1.08 5.99 -14.46
C PHE A 129 0.24 6.97 -13.66
N HIS A 130 -0.41 6.46 -12.63
CA HIS A 130 -1.33 7.18 -11.78
C HIS A 130 -0.95 7.02 -10.32
N VAL A 131 -1.33 8.01 -9.50
CA VAL A 131 -1.23 7.94 -8.03
C VAL A 131 -2.59 8.26 -7.44
N ALA A 132 -3.10 7.32 -6.64
CA ALA A 132 -4.28 7.52 -5.81
C ALA A 132 -3.85 8.03 -4.43
N ASP A 133 -4.45 9.14 -4.00
CA ASP A 133 -4.39 9.64 -2.63
C ASP A 133 -5.50 8.95 -1.83
N VAL A 134 -5.10 8.24 -0.77
CA VAL A 134 -6.02 7.37 -0.02
C VAL A 134 -7.06 8.19 0.72
N ASP A 135 -6.67 9.30 1.36
CA ASP A 135 -7.56 10.09 2.21
C ASP A 135 -8.43 11.05 1.39
N ALA A 136 -7.85 11.67 0.36
CA ALA A 136 -8.57 12.59 -0.53
C ALA A 136 -9.53 11.87 -1.50
N GLU A 137 -9.40 10.55 -1.68
CA GLU A 137 -10.17 9.74 -2.64
C GLU A 137 -10.03 10.24 -4.08
N THR A 138 -8.84 10.74 -4.42
CA THR A 138 -8.53 11.29 -5.74
C THR A 138 -7.40 10.53 -6.43
N THR A 139 -7.49 10.42 -7.75
CA THR A 139 -6.46 9.82 -8.60
C THR A 139 -5.89 10.87 -9.55
N THR A 140 -4.56 10.93 -9.64
CA THR A 140 -3.85 11.85 -10.54
C THR A 140 -2.96 11.08 -11.52
N LYS A 141 -3.06 11.40 -12.82
CA LYS A 141 -2.14 10.89 -13.85
C LYS A 141 -0.83 11.66 -13.79
N LEU A 142 0.27 10.98 -13.47
CA LEU A 142 1.61 11.59 -13.38
C LEU A 142 2.52 11.24 -14.56
N GLY A 143 2.10 10.34 -15.45
CA GLY A 143 2.86 10.04 -16.66
C GLY A 143 2.21 9.02 -17.58
N GLU A 144 2.83 8.85 -18.74
CA GLU A 144 2.52 7.76 -19.67
C GLU A 144 3.76 7.38 -20.48
N GLY A 145 3.79 6.16 -21.00
CA GLY A 145 4.85 5.69 -21.89
C GLY A 145 4.88 4.18 -22.07
N SER A 146 5.81 3.71 -22.90
CA SER A 146 5.99 2.28 -23.16
C SER A 146 7.46 1.95 -23.45
N PRO A 147 8.15 1.18 -22.59
CA PRO A 147 7.70 0.73 -21.26
C PRO A 147 7.61 1.87 -20.23
N PHE A 148 7.01 1.60 -19.07
CA PHE A 148 6.99 2.49 -17.91
C PHE A 148 7.38 1.70 -16.66
N TYR A 149 8.45 2.11 -15.98
CA TYR A 149 8.89 1.55 -14.71
C TYR A 149 9.07 2.67 -13.70
N PHE A 150 8.83 2.41 -12.42
CA PHE A 150 9.00 3.41 -11.38
C PHE A 150 9.38 2.78 -10.03
N ASP A 151 9.87 3.64 -9.15
CA ASP A 151 10.08 3.35 -7.73
C ASP A 151 9.87 4.63 -6.90
N TRP A 152 9.41 4.46 -5.67
CA TRP A 152 9.12 5.56 -4.76
C TRP A 152 10.39 6.09 -4.11
N ALA A 153 10.48 7.42 -3.98
CA ALA A 153 11.42 8.03 -3.08
C ALA A 153 11.10 7.67 -1.62
N PRO A 154 12.09 7.56 -0.71
CA PRO A 154 11.87 7.31 0.71
C PRO A 154 10.97 8.34 1.41
N ASP A 155 10.88 9.56 0.86
CA ASP A 155 9.98 10.61 1.35
C ASP A 155 8.51 10.41 0.91
N GLY A 156 8.25 9.54 -0.06
CA GLY A 156 6.91 9.26 -0.62
C GLY A 156 6.27 10.38 -1.41
N GLU A 157 7.00 11.46 -1.67
CA GLU A 157 6.50 12.64 -2.40
C GLU A 157 7.02 12.68 -3.84
N ARG A 158 7.92 11.75 -4.18
CA ARG A 158 8.53 11.66 -5.50
C ARG A 158 8.64 10.22 -5.96
N VAL A 159 8.75 10.05 -7.28
CA VAL A 159 9.11 8.79 -7.91
C VAL A 159 10.26 8.98 -8.88
N ILE A 160 11.16 8.01 -8.94
CA ILE A 160 12.04 7.84 -10.09
C ILE A 160 11.32 6.95 -11.09
N ALA A 161 11.33 7.35 -12.37
CA ALA A 161 10.63 6.63 -13.42
C ALA A 161 11.49 6.50 -14.67
N GLN A 162 11.48 5.33 -15.29
CA GLN A 162 11.94 5.15 -16.66
C GLN A 162 10.74 5.23 -17.59
N VAL A 163 10.82 6.13 -18.57
CA VAL A 163 9.79 6.29 -19.60
C VAL A 163 10.40 5.99 -20.97
N GLY A 164 9.89 4.93 -21.62
CA GLY A 164 10.43 4.44 -22.87
C GLY A 164 11.89 4.00 -22.73
N ARG A 165 12.66 4.18 -23.80
CA ARG A 165 14.12 3.95 -23.85
C ARG A 165 14.92 5.26 -23.84
N GLN A 166 14.31 6.36 -23.39
CA GLN A 166 14.82 7.70 -23.67
C GLN A 166 15.14 8.49 -22.40
N ALA A 167 14.37 8.32 -21.33
CA ALA A 167 14.51 9.16 -20.16
C ALA A 167 14.37 8.38 -18.85
N ILE A 168 15.27 8.71 -17.91
CA ILE A 168 15.05 8.51 -16.48
C ILE A 168 14.60 9.87 -15.94
N THR A 169 13.48 9.89 -15.23
CA THR A 169 12.85 11.10 -14.72
C THR A 169 12.59 11.01 -13.23
N ILE A 170 12.73 12.11 -12.51
CA ILE A 170 12.15 12.30 -11.17
C ILE A 170 10.84 13.06 -11.34
N ARG A 171 9.77 12.57 -10.73
CA ARG A 171 8.44 13.19 -10.77
C ARG A 171 7.95 13.45 -9.36
N ASP A 172 7.35 14.61 -9.12
CA ASP A 172 6.65 14.89 -7.87
C ASP A 172 5.13 14.74 -8.03
N MET A 173 4.42 14.83 -6.90
CA MET A 173 2.96 14.66 -6.86
C MET A 173 2.19 15.85 -7.48
N ASP A 174 2.86 16.98 -7.71
CA ASP A 174 2.31 18.15 -8.41
C ASP A 174 2.43 18.02 -9.94
N GLY A 175 3.09 16.95 -10.42
CA GLY A 175 3.30 16.66 -11.83
C GLY A 175 4.53 17.33 -12.44
N ASN A 176 5.41 17.91 -11.64
CA ASN A 176 6.69 18.41 -12.14
C ASN A 176 7.59 17.23 -12.51
N VAL A 177 8.35 17.38 -13.60
CA VAL A 177 9.22 16.34 -14.14
C VAL A 177 10.62 16.88 -14.36
N GLU A 178 11.61 16.27 -13.71
CA GLU A 178 13.03 16.48 -13.95
C GLU A 178 13.60 15.29 -14.73
N THR A 179 14.27 15.54 -15.85
CA THR A 179 14.98 14.49 -16.60
C THR A 179 16.42 14.42 -16.14
N LEU A 180 16.88 13.23 -15.73
CA LEU A 180 18.26 12.99 -15.36
C LEU A 180 19.13 12.85 -16.61
N ASP A 181 20.34 13.41 -16.58
CA ASP A 181 21.37 13.20 -17.63
C ASP A 181 22.02 11.81 -17.46
N ALA A 182 21.20 10.78 -17.69
CA ALA A 182 21.56 9.38 -17.57
C ALA A 182 20.88 8.60 -18.70
N PRO A 183 21.60 8.23 -19.77
CA PRO A 183 21.02 7.47 -20.87
C PRO A 183 20.56 6.09 -20.35
N PRO A 184 19.27 5.74 -20.46
CA PRO A 184 18.77 4.47 -19.93
C PRO A 184 19.31 3.29 -20.75
N GLY A 185 19.54 2.16 -20.07
CA GLY A 185 19.73 0.87 -20.74
C GLY A 185 18.44 0.38 -21.42
N GLU A 186 18.53 -0.70 -22.20
CA GLU A 186 17.41 -1.28 -22.98
C GLU A 186 16.15 -1.54 -22.13
N MET A 187 16.33 -2.01 -20.90
CA MET A 187 15.26 -2.27 -19.93
C MET A 187 15.86 -2.10 -18.52
N GLN A 188 15.40 -1.11 -17.76
CA GLN A 188 15.81 -0.90 -16.38
C GLN A 188 14.56 -0.71 -15.51
N ALA A 189 14.63 -1.19 -14.28
CA ALA A 189 13.68 -0.83 -13.23
C ALA A 189 14.45 0.11 -12.31
N PRO A 190 14.38 1.45 -12.52
CA PRO A 190 15.10 2.37 -11.66
C PRO A 190 14.62 2.18 -10.23
N GLN A 191 15.54 2.34 -9.29
CA GLN A 191 15.27 2.32 -7.86
C GLN A 191 15.78 3.64 -7.30
N TRP A 192 15.08 4.19 -6.30
CA TRP A 192 15.51 5.42 -5.66
C TRP A 192 16.74 5.21 -4.76
#